data_AF-A0A426VU72-F1
#
_entry.id   AF-A0A426VU72-F1
#
_cell.length_a   1.000
_cell.length_b   1.000
_cell.length_c   1.000
_cell.angle_alpha   90.00
_cell.angle_beta   90.00
_cell.angle_gamma   90.00
#
_symmetry.space_group_name_H-M   'P 1'
#
loop_
_entity.id
_entity.type
_entity.pdbx_description
1 polymer ?
#
loop_
_entity_poly.entity_id
_entity_poly.type
_entity_poly.pdbx_seq_one_letter_code
_entity_poly.pdbx_strand_id
1 'polypeptide(L)'
;MCKFLILMVFLASRLAYADSDPCESNQYPVKWKSDLSHPVSYELPAIFYKTNNSKVIVSVSKAINFVEGNMATNKPYLKNAKEYIINSLAGLPKNKLVDHSNLLIVTEGLKGQELNKAIHVMAGYQGLFEGLLLNNEASVSINEKLIASSNTAYMIGRDPAPLHGLDYVHKLIVSNSNDIVFSKCWLDSK
;
A
#
# COMPACT_ATOMS: atom_id res chain seq x y z
N MET A 1 58.31 36.97 -2.16
CA MET A 1 58.50 35.56 -1.71
C MET A 1 58.20 35.55 -0.21
N CYS A 2 57.31 34.78 0.41
CA CYS A 2 56.57 33.56 0.06
C CYS A 2 55.08 33.75 0.41
N LYS A 3 54.18 33.26 -0.44
CA LYS A 3 52.73 33.29 -0.27
C LYS A 3 52.32 32.21 0.73
N PHE A 4 51.62 32.57 1.80
CA PHE A 4 50.89 31.62 2.65
C PHE A 4 49.73 31.04 1.84
N LEU A 5 49.84 29.78 1.41
CA LEU A 5 48.76 29.04 0.80
C LEU A 5 47.97 28.37 1.94
N ILE A 6 46.84 28.96 2.31
CA ILE A 6 45.91 28.37 3.28
C ILE A 6 45.17 27.25 2.56
N LEU A 7 45.58 26.01 2.82
CA LEU A 7 44.93 24.80 2.31
C LEU A 7 43.63 24.59 3.12
N MET A 8 42.51 25.10 2.61
CA MET A 8 41.17 24.72 3.10
C MET A 8 40.92 23.25 2.74
N VAL A 9 41.30 22.35 3.64
CA VAL A 9 40.86 20.95 3.59
C VAL A 9 39.39 20.94 3.98
N PHE A 10 38.51 21.06 2.98
CA PHE A 10 37.12 20.65 3.13
C PHE A 10 37.13 19.13 3.34
N LEU A 11 37.24 18.71 4.60
CA LEU A 11 36.73 17.41 5.03
C LEU A 11 35.23 17.43 4.76
N ALA A 12 34.85 17.04 3.54
CA ALA A 12 33.51 16.53 3.29
C ALA A 12 33.41 15.24 4.10
N SER A 13 33.09 15.38 5.39
CA SER A 13 32.53 14.31 6.18
C SER A 13 31.36 13.79 5.36
N ARG A 14 31.54 12.63 4.73
CA ARG A 14 30.42 11.83 4.25
C ARG A 14 29.62 11.55 5.51
N LEU A 15 28.60 12.37 5.75
CA LEU A 15 27.49 12.01 6.59
C LEU A 15 27.04 10.67 6.01
N ALA A 16 27.39 9.58 6.70
CA ALA A 16 26.77 8.30 6.46
C ALA A 16 25.30 8.55 6.77
N TYR A 17 24.54 8.89 5.74
CA TYR A 17 23.09 8.84 5.82
C TYR A 17 22.80 7.40 6.20
N ALA A 18 22.18 7.21 7.37
CA ALA A 18 21.51 5.97 7.69
C ALA A 18 20.71 5.53 6.46
N ASP A 19 20.73 4.23 6.13
CA ASP A 19 19.98 3.65 5.01
C ASP A 19 18.60 4.32 4.93
N SER A 20 18.45 5.22 3.96
CA SER A 20 17.19 5.92 3.76
C SER A 20 16.25 4.89 3.17
N ASP A 21 15.13 4.61 3.86
CA ASP A 21 14.11 3.74 3.30
C ASP A 21 13.68 4.32 1.93
N PRO A 22 13.91 3.58 0.82
CA PRO A 22 13.57 4.06 -0.51
C PRO A 22 12.08 4.44 -0.61
N CYS A 23 11.20 3.78 0.16
CA CYS A 23 9.78 4.06 0.16
C CYS A 23 9.40 5.40 0.80
N GLU A 24 10.27 5.99 1.62
CA GLU A 24 10.07 7.30 2.25
C GLU A 24 10.44 8.44 1.29
N SER A 25 11.21 8.17 0.23
CA SER A 25 11.54 9.18 -0.77
C SER A 25 10.32 9.58 -1.60
N ASN A 26 10.17 10.90 -1.80
CA ASN A 26 9.18 11.52 -2.70
C ASN A 26 9.85 12.13 -3.95
N GLN A 27 11.12 11.80 -4.20
CA GLN A 27 11.89 12.41 -5.28
C GLN A 27 11.81 11.65 -6.61
N TYR A 28 11.14 10.49 -6.64
CA TYR A 28 11.03 9.70 -7.87
C TYR A 28 10.16 10.40 -8.92
N PRO A 29 10.49 10.31 -10.22
CA PRO A 29 9.67 10.89 -11.27
C PRO A 29 8.25 10.32 -11.29
N VAL A 30 7.25 11.20 -11.43
CA VAL A 30 5.87 10.79 -11.65
C VAL A 30 5.69 10.33 -13.09
N LYS A 31 5.22 9.10 -13.28
CA LYS A 31 4.90 8.55 -14.62
C LYS A 31 3.44 8.68 -14.98
N TRP A 32 2.56 8.64 -13.99
CA TRP A 32 1.13 8.73 -14.21
C TRP A 32 0.44 9.43 -13.04
N LYS A 33 -0.60 10.22 -13.37
CA LYS A 33 -1.52 10.82 -12.41
C LYS A 33 -2.93 10.71 -12.94
N SER A 34 -3.90 10.59 -12.05
CA SER A 34 -5.31 10.66 -12.38
C SER A 34 -6.11 11.19 -11.20
N ASP A 35 -7.25 11.79 -11.48
CA ASP A 35 -8.29 11.98 -10.48
C ASP A 35 -9.04 10.67 -10.29
N LEU A 36 -9.44 10.39 -9.04
CA LEU A 36 -10.30 9.29 -8.65
C LEU A 36 -11.61 9.87 -8.11
N SER A 37 -12.71 9.20 -8.41
CA SER A 37 -14.04 9.50 -7.88
C SER A 37 -14.44 8.44 -6.87
N HIS A 38 -15.08 8.85 -5.78
CA HIS A 38 -15.44 7.95 -4.69
C HIS A 38 -16.95 7.98 -4.44
N PRO A 39 -17.59 6.82 -4.22
CA PRO A 39 -18.96 6.77 -3.73
C PRO A 39 -19.06 7.49 -2.37
N VAL A 40 -20.04 8.38 -2.24
CA VAL A 40 -20.33 9.14 -1.00
C VAL A 40 -21.18 8.36 0.01
N SER A 41 -21.27 7.03 -0.17
CA SER A 41 -21.94 6.09 0.72
C SER A 41 -21.39 4.68 0.50
N TYR A 42 -21.45 3.83 1.52
CA TYR A 42 -21.05 2.43 1.44
C TYR A 42 -22.08 1.53 2.13
N GLU A 43 -22.17 0.28 1.65
CA GLU A 43 -23.05 -0.74 2.22
C GLU A 43 -22.33 -1.49 3.35
N LEU A 44 -23.08 -1.88 4.38
CA LEU A 44 -22.60 -2.77 5.45
C LEU A 44 -23.00 -4.24 5.16
N PRO A 45 -22.19 -5.23 5.57
CA PRO A 45 -20.92 -5.06 6.28
C PRO A 45 -19.84 -4.53 5.35
N ALA A 46 -18.88 -3.81 5.95
CA ALA A 46 -17.76 -3.21 5.22
C ALA A 46 -16.46 -3.41 5.98
N ILE A 47 -15.35 -3.36 5.26
CA ILE A 47 -14.01 -3.32 5.83
C ILE A 47 -13.32 -2.02 5.47
N PHE A 48 -12.34 -1.61 6.27
CA PHE A 48 -11.51 -0.46 5.94
C PHE A 48 -10.02 -0.69 6.10
N TYR A 49 -9.26 -0.05 5.21
CA TYR A 49 -7.83 0.18 5.33
C TYR A 49 -7.60 1.59 5.88
N LYS A 50 -6.79 1.73 6.93
CA LYS A 50 -6.56 3.00 7.61
C LYS A 50 -5.15 3.51 7.37
N THR A 51 -5.05 4.77 6.96
CA THR A 51 -3.79 5.53 6.89
C THR A 51 -3.97 6.81 7.68
N ASN A 52 -3.33 6.95 8.85
CA ASN A 52 -3.52 8.11 9.72
C ASN A 52 -5.01 8.39 10.05
N ASN A 53 -5.52 9.53 9.57
CA ASN A 53 -6.91 9.99 9.69
C ASN A 53 -7.79 9.64 8.47
N SER A 54 -7.23 8.93 7.48
CA SER A 54 -7.91 8.47 6.27
C SER A 54 -8.34 7.01 6.37
N LYS A 55 -9.46 6.65 5.74
CA LYS A 55 -9.94 5.29 5.57
C LYS A 55 -10.37 5.06 4.12
N VAL A 56 -9.87 3.98 3.52
CA VAL A 56 -10.45 3.40 2.30
C VAL A 56 -11.45 2.35 2.76
N ILE A 57 -12.71 2.48 2.36
CA ILE A 57 -13.83 1.67 2.83
C ILE A 57 -14.43 0.90 1.65
N VAL A 58 -14.56 -0.42 1.81
CA VAL A 58 -15.16 -1.29 0.80
C VAL A 58 -16.24 -2.16 1.42
N SER A 59 -17.38 -2.30 0.75
CA SER A 59 -18.42 -3.24 1.17
C SER A 59 -17.91 -4.68 1.00
N VAL A 60 -18.35 -5.57 1.89
CA VAL A 60 -18.00 -6.99 1.84
C VAL A 60 -18.43 -7.64 0.52
N SER A 61 -19.57 -7.25 -0.03
CA SER A 61 -20.07 -7.73 -1.32
C SER A 61 -19.08 -7.45 -2.47
N LYS A 62 -18.65 -6.19 -2.60
CA LYS A 62 -17.64 -5.80 -3.59
C LYS A 62 -16.30 -6.47 -3.31
N ALA A 63 -15.95 -6.59 -2.02
CA ALA A 63 -14.70 -7.20 -1.63
C ALA A 63 -14.59 -8.67 -2.07
N ILE A 64 -15.63 -9.46 -1.81
CA ILE A 64 -15.71 -10.86 -2.20
C ILE A 64 -15.66 -10.99 -3.73
N ASN A 65 -16.50 -10.24 -4.45
CA ASN A 65 -16.54 -10.27 -5.92
C ASN A 65 -15.16 -9.97 -6.54
N PHE A 66 -14.45 -8.97 -5.99
CA PHE A 66 -13.11 -8.62 -6.47
C PHE A 66 -12.12 -9.77 -6.23
N VAL A 67 -12.10 -10.37 -5.02
CA VAL A 67 -11.21 -11.49 -4.68
C VAL A 67 -11.51 -12.71 -5.56
N GLU A 68 -12.78 -12.99 -5.82
CA GLU A 68 -13.21 -14.07 -6.70
C GLU A 68 -12.71 -13.89 -8.14
N GLY A 69 -12.80 -12.69 -8.68
CA GLY A 69 -12.38 -12.39 -10.06
C GLY A 69 -10.87 -12.26 -10.25
N ASN A 70 -10.13 -11.75 -9.24
CA ASN A 70 -8.76 -11.28 -9.43
C ASN A 70 -7.68 -12.11 -8.73
N MET A 71 -8.02 -12.89 -7.71
CA MET A 71 -7.02 -13.68 -6.99
C MET A 71 -6.83 -15.05 -7.65
N ALA A 72 -5.59 -15.31 -8.10
CA ALA A 72 -5.20 -16.55 -8.75
C ALA A 72 -5.33 -17.77 -7.83
N THR A 73 -5.55 -18.95 -8.41
CA THR A 73 -5.75 -20.22 -7.67
C THR A 73 -4.87 -21.36 -8.19
N ASN A 74 -3.91 -21.04 -9.07
CA ASN A 74 -3.01 -22.01 -9.72
C ASN A 74 -1.98 -22.64 -8.77
N LYS A 75 -1.77 -22.07 -7.58
CA LYS A 75 -0.91 -22.64 -6.53
C LYS A 75 -1.71 -22.90 -5.26
N PRO A 76 -1.44 -23.99 -4.50
CA PRO A 76 -2.19 -24.31 -3.29
C PRO A 76 -2.23 -23.18 -2.25
N TYR A 77 -1.11 -22.47 -2.03
CA TYR A 77 -1.08 -21.36 -1.08
C TYR A 77 -1.93 -20.16 -1.52
N LEU A 78 -2.04 -19.90 -2.84
CA LEU A 78 -2.91 -18.85 -3.37
C LEU A 78 -4.39 -19.21 -3.23
N LYS A 79 -4.74 -20.47 -3.54
CA LYS A 79 -6.08 -21.00 -3.31
C LYS A 79 -6.48 -20.88 -1.84
N ASN A 80 -5.61 -21.31 -0.93
CA ASN A 80 -5.86 -21.25 0.52
C ASN A 80 -5.96 -19.81 1.04
N ALA A 81 -5.18 -18.88 0.49
CA ALA A 81 -5.27 -17.46 0.85
C ALA A 81 -6.58 -16.83 0.35
N LYS A 82 -6.99 -17.13 -0.88
CA LYS A 82 -8.27 -16.70 -1.45
C LYS A 82 -9.45 -17.19 -0.63
N GLU A 83 -9.49 -18.49 -0.32
CA GLU A 83 -10.54 -19.10 0.51
C GLU A 83 -10.58 -18.47 1.91
N TYR A 84 -9.42 -18.19 2.51
CA TYR A 84 -9.36 -17.51 3.81
C TYR A 84 -9.96 -16.10 3.76
N ILE A 85 -9.62 -15.30 2.75
CA ILE A 85 -10.16 -13.94 2.60
C ILE A 85 -11.67 -13.98 2.40
N ILE A 86 -12.18 -14.85 1.51
CA ILE A 86 -13.62 -14.96 1.27
C ILE A 86 -14.36 -15.39 2.55
N ASN A 87 -13.85 -16.41 3.25
CA ASN A 87 -14.49 -16.93 4.47
C ASN A 87 -14.48 -15.91 5.61
N SER A 88 -13.36 -15.20 5.81
CA SER A 88 -13.26 -14.16 6.85
C SER A 88 -14.20 -12.97 6.56
N LEU A 89 -14.32 -12.56 5.30
CA LEU A 89 -15.29 -11.54 4.87
C LEU A 89 -16.75 -12.00 5.05
N ALA A 90 -17.07 -13.23 4.62
CA ALA A 90 -18.41 -13.80 4.74
C ALA A 90 -18.84 -14.01 6.21
N GLY A 91 -17.88 -14.21 7.11
CA GLY A 91 -18.11 -14.34 8.55
C GLY A 91 -18.35 -13.01 9.29
N LEU A 92 -18.29 -11.86 8.61
CA LEU A 92 -18.44 -10.56 9.27
C LEU A 92 -19.87 -10.27 9.72
N PRO A 93 -20.06 -9.59 10.87
CA PRO A 93 -21.40 -9.18 11.32
C PRO A 93 -22.01 -8.16 10.36
N LYS A 94 -23.24 -8.39 9.90
CA LYS A 94 -23.91 -7.62 8.82
C LYS A 94 -23.93 -6.10 8.98
N ASN A 95 -23.91 -5.57 10.20
CA ASN A 95 -24.05 -4.14 10.49
C ASN A 95 -22.75 -3.52 11.03
N LYS A 96 -21.58 -4.04 10.65
CA LYS A 96 -20.28 -3.58 11.15
C LYS A 96 -19.38 -3.08 10.03
N LEU A 97 -18.69 -1.98 10.35
CA LEU A 97 -17.49 -1.52 9.67
C LEU A 97 -16.28 -2.04 10.46
N VAL A 98 -15.44 -2.86 9.83
CA VAL A 98 -14.36 -3.60 10.50
C VAL A 98 -13.00 -3.16 9.97
N ASP A 99 -12.03 -2.95 10.85
CA ASP A 99 -10.66 -2.72 10.41
C ASP A 99 -10.10 -4.00 9.77
N HIS A 100 -9.61 -3.91 8.54
CA HIS A 100 -9.04 -5.05 7.84
C HIS A 100 -7.84 -5.67 8.58
N SER A 101 -7.15 -4.90 9.44
CA SER A 101 -6.03 -5.42 10.24
C SER A 101 -6.46 -6.57 11.15
N ASN A 102 -7.73 -6.58 11.57
CA ASN A 102 -8.31 -7.65 12.40
C ASN A 102 -8.59 -8.94 11.61
N LEU A 103 -8.43 -8.90 10.29
CA LEU A 103 -8.63 -10.03 9.38
C LEU A 103 -7.30 -10.65 8.90
N LEU A 104 -6.17 -10.08 9.33
CA LEU A 104 -4.85 -10.59 8.97
C LEU A 104 -4.46 -11.79 9.83
N ILE A 105 -3.64 -12.66 9.26
CA ILE A 105 -3.02 -13.76 9.99
C ILE A 105 -1.73 -13.23 10.63
N VAL A 106 -1.61 -13.37 11.96
CA VAL A 106 -0.37 -13.03 12.68
C VAL A 106 0.77 -13.91 12.16
N THR A 107 1.85 -13.30 11.69
CA THR A 107 2.96 -14.00 11.02
C THR A 107 4.02 -14.53 11.99
N GLU A 108 4.03 -14.08 13.24
CA GLU A 108 5.01 -14.47 14.25
C GLU A 108 4.97 -15.99 14.49
N GLY A 109 6.14 -16.63 14.38
CA GLY A 109 6.28 -18.08 14.57
C GLY A 109 5.81 -18.96 13.41
N LEU A 110 5.10 -18.40 12.42
CA LEU A 110 4.66 -19.17 11.24
C LEU A 110 5.84 -19.53 10.34
N LYS A 111 5.79 -20.72 9.74
CA LYS A 111 6.81 -21.22 8.80
C LYS A 111 6.17 -21.91 7.61
N GLY A 112 6.95 -22.08 6.54
CA GLY A 112 6.56 -22.88 5.38
C GLY A 112 5.22 -22.44 4.77
N GLN A 113 4.27 -23.38 4.67
CA GLN A 113 2.99 -23.13 4.00
C GLN A 113 2.09 -22.14 4.75
N GLU A 114 2.13 -22.12 6.09
CA GLU A 114 1.31 -21.21 6.89
C GLU A 114 1.78 -19.76 6.75
N LEU A 115 3.11 -19.56 6.79
CA LEU A 115 3.69 -18.24 6.54
C LEU A 115 3.38 -17.77 5.11
N ASN A 116 3.52 -18.65 4.11
CA ASN A 116 3.16 -18.32 2.73
C ASN A 116 1.69 -17.95 2.60
N LYS A 117 0.77 -18.67 3.26
CA LYS A 117 -0.65 -18.31 3.28
C LYS A 117 -0.85 -16.93 3.90
N ALA A 118 -0.25 -16.66 5.06
CA ALA A 118 -0.37 -15.37 5.75
C ALA A 118 0.10 -14.19 4.88
N ILE A 119 1.28 -14.32 4.26
CA ILE A 119 1.83 -13.31 3.34
C ILE A 119 0.85 -13.04 2.18
N HIS A 120 0.28 -14.09 1.58
CA HIS A 120 -0.64 -13.92 0.46
C HIS A 120 -2.03 -13.43 0.88
N VAL A 121 -2.45 -13.66 2.13
CA VAL A 121 -3.64 -13.02 2.70
C VAL A 121 -3.41 -11.51 2.85
N MET A 122 -2.26 -11.10 3.40
CA MET A 122 -1.89 -9.68 3.50
C MET A 122 -1.85 -9.00 2.12
N ALA A 123 -1.13 -9.61 1.17
CA ALA A 123 -1.05 -9.11 -0.21
C ALA A 123 -2.43 -9.07 -0.89
N GLY A 124 -3.28 -10.07 -0.63
CA GLY A 124 -4.65 -10.13 -1.15
C GLY A 124 -5.52 -8.98 -0.68
N TYR A 125 -5.51 -8.67 0.63
CA TYR A 125 -6.22 -7.49 1.15
C TYR A 125 -5.65 -6.17 0.62
N GLN A 126 -4.32 -6.04 0.51
CA GLN A 126 -3.72 -4.83 -0.03
C GLN A 126 -4.11 -4.61 -1.49
N GLY A 127 -4.03 -5.66 -2.33
CA GLY A 127 -4.43 -5.62 -3.73
C GLY A 127 -5.93 -5.40 -3.91
N LEU A 128 -6.75 -5.89 -2.99
CA LEU A 128 -8.20 -5.64 -2.93
C LEU A 128 -8.52 -4.15 -2.77
N PHE A 129 -7.93 -3.51 -1.75
CA PHE A 129 -8.15 -2.08 -1.51
C PHE A 129 -7.60 -1.24 -2.65
N GLU A 130 -6.41 -1.55 -3.14
CA GLU A 130 -5.81 -0.88 -4.30
C GLU A 130 -6.73 -0.97 -5.53
N GLY A 131 -7.16 -2.17 -5.90
CA GLY A 131 -7.96 -2.39 -7.09
C GLY A 131 -9.33 -1.73 -7.02
N LEU A 132 -10.06 -1.88 -5.90
CA LEU A 132 -11.36 -1.23 -5.72
C LEU A 132 -11.25 0.30 -5.63
N LEU A 133 -10.16 0.82 -5.07
CA LEU A 133 -9.90 2.27 -5.02
C LEU A 133 -9.61 2.83 -6.41
N LEU A 134 -8.73 2.18 -7.20
CA LEU A 134 -8.38 2.62 -8.55
C LEU A 134 -9.54 2.45 -9.55
N ASN A 135 -10.49 1.56 -9.28
CA ASN A 135 -11.70 1.38 -10.08
C ASN A 135 -12.87 2.28 -9.64
N ASN A 136 -12.65 3.25 -8.75
CA ASN A 136 -13.68 4.17 -8.23
C ASN A 136 -14.84 3.45 -7.49
N GLU A 137 -14.57 2.26 -6.93
CA GLU A 137 -15.56 1.43 -6.26
C GLU A 137 -15.50 1.50 -4.72
N ALA A 138 -14.41 2.02 -4.18
CA ALA A 138 -14.20 2.23 -2.75
C ALA A 138 -14.65 3.63 -2.30
N SER A 139 -15.33 3.71 -1.17
CA SER A 139 -15.57 4.99 -0.50
C SER A 139 -14.30 5.42 0.25
N VAL A 140 -14.07 6.72 0.36
CA VAL A 140 -12.95 7.26 1.12
C VAL A 140 -13.45 8.23 2.18
N SER A 141 -12.95 8.07 3.41
CA SER A 141 -13.22 8.97 4.53
C SER A 141 -11.92 9.63 5.00
N ILE A 142 -11.96 10.93 5.28
CA ILE A 142 -10.87 11.69 5.90
C ILE A 142 -11.45 12.46 7.09
N ASN A 143 -10.85 12.32 8.27
CA ASN A 143 -11.38 12.90 9.51
C ASN A 143 -12.86 12.52 9.75
N GLU A 144 -13.19 11.25 9.51
CA GLU A 144 -14.54 10.68 9.62
C GLU A 144 -15.60 11.26 8.66
N LYS A 145 -15.18 12.02 7.64
CA LYS A 145 -16.06 12.56 6.60
C LYS A 145 -15.77 11.89 5.27
N LEU A 146 -16.82 11.38 4.63
CA LEU A 146 -16.72 10.87 3.27
C LEU A 146 -16.37 11.99 2.29
N ILE A 147 -15.38 11.74 1.44
CA ILE A 147 -14.96 12.63 0.36
C ILE A 147 -15.35 12.04 -0.99
N ALA A 148 -15.65 12.90 -1.96
CA ALA A 148 -16.12 12.47 -3.29
C ALA A 148 -14.99 12.23 -4.29
N SER A 149 -13.77 12.72 -4.01
CA SER A 149 -12.65 12.60 -4.94
C SER A 149 -11.30 12.63 -4.25
N SER A 150 -10.30 12.05 -4.90
CA SER A 150 -8.89 12.14 -4.53
C SER A 150 -8.02 12.13 -5.79
N ASN A 151 -6.73 12.32 -5.63
CA ASN A 151 -5.75 12.22 -6.70
C ASN A 151 -4.93 10.95 -6.50
N THR A 152 -4.55 10.30 -7.59
CA THR A 152 -3.57 9.21 -7.57
C THR A 152 -2.35 9.61 -8.38
N ALA A 153 -1.18 9.21 -7.89
CA ALA A 153 0.10 9.39 -8.56
C ALA A 153 0.92 8.10 -8.48
N TYR A 154 1.43 7.67 -9.63
CA TYR A 154 2.37 6.58 -9.74
C TYR A 154 3.75 7.11 -10.11
N MET A 155 4.74 6.78 -9.29
CA MET A 155 6.11 7.22 -9.38
C MET A 155 7.02 6.02 -9.54
N ILE A 156 8.05 6.15 -10.36
CA ILE A 156 9.09 5.14 -10.52
C ILE A 156 10.42 5.82 -10.80
N GLY A 157 11.45 5.36 -10.11
CA GLY A 157 12.81 5.82 -10.31
C GLY A 157 13.81 4.83 -9.73
N ARG A 158 15.09 5.07 -10.02
CA ARG A 158 16.16 4.28 -9.43
C ARG A 158 16.51 4.80 -8.05
N ASP A 159 16.75 3.88 -7.13
CA ASP A 159 17.28 4.23 -5.83
C ASP A 159 18.80 4.48 -5.90
N PRO A 160 19.32 5.59 -5.34
CA PRO A 160 20.75 5.86 -5.35
C PRO A 160 21.55 4.90 -4.44
N ALA A 161 20.90 4.18 -3.53
CA ALA A 161 21.48 3.23 -2.59
C ALA A 161 20.71 1.89 -2.62
N PRO A 162 20.80 1.12 -3.72
CA PRO A 162 19.95 -0.05 -3.94
C PRO A 162 20.14 -1.11 -2.86
N LEU A 163 19.03 -1.67 -2.39
CA LEU A 163 19.01 -2.75 -1.41
C LEU A 163 19.03 -4.10 -2.14
N HIS A 164 20.09 -4.89 -1.92
CA HIS A 164 20.20 -6.28 -2.42
C HIS A 164 19.96 -6.45 -3.94
N GLY A 165 20.33 -5.46 -4.76
CA GLY A 165 20.14 -5.51 -6.21
C GLY A 165 18.73 -5.17 -6.69
N LEU A 166 17.86 -4.67 -5.81
CA LEU A 166 16.59 -4.05 -6.15
C LEU A 166 16.83 -2.54 -6.32
N ASP A 167 17.07 -2.11 -7.56
CA ASP A 167 17.49 -0.76 -7.90
C ASP A 167 16.34 0.14 -8.34
N TYR A 168 15.14 -0.38 -8.56
CA TYR A 168 13.96 0.41 -8.90
C TYR A 168 12.96 0.45 -7.76
N VAL A 169 12.42 1.66 -7.56
CA VAL A 169 11.39 1.94 -6.57
C VAL A 169 10.12 2.33 -7.29
N HIS A 170 9.04 1.65 -6.96
CA HIS A 170 7.71 1.95 -7.45
C HIS A 170 6.88 2.46 -6.29
N LYS A 171 6.18 3.57 -6.50
CA LYS A 171 5.33 4.19 -5.48
C LYS A 171 3.99 4.59 -6.07
N LEU A 172 2.92 4.09 -5.49
CA LEU A 172 1.55 4.51 -5.75
C LEU A 172 1.07 5.28 -4.53
N ILE A 173 0.65 6.54 -4.72
CA ILE A 173 0.08 7.38 -3.67
C ILE A 173 -1.30 7.83 -4.11
N VAL A 174 -2.29 7.61 -3.26
CA VAL A 174 -3.59 8.24 -3.35
C VAL A 174 -3.72 9.26 -2.23
N SER A 175 -4.04 10.50 -2.56
CA SER A 175 -4.14 11.60 -1.61
C SER A 175 -5.28 12.56 -1.93
N ASN A 176 -5.78 13.25 -0.91
CA ASN A 176 -6.62 14.42 -1.08
C ASN A 176 -5.96 15.58 -0.33
N SER A 177 -5.61 16.65 -1.05
CA SER A 177 -4.82 17.76 -0.49
C SER A 177 -3.53 17.24 0.18
N ASN A 178 -3.39 17.38 1.50
CA ASN A 178 -2.22 16.93 2.26
C ASN A 178 -2.41 15.55 2.92
N ASP A 179 -3.60 14.97 2.86
CA ASP A 179 -3.92 13.71 3.52
C ASP A 179 -3.64 12.53 2.57
N ILE A 180 -2.79 11.60 3.02
CA ILE A 180 -2.57 10.32 2.32
C ILE A 180 -3.74 9.40 2.64
N VAL A 181 -4.39 8.91 1.60
CA VAL A 181 -5.51 7.96 1.67
C VAL A 181 -4.99 6.53 1.62
N PHE A 182 -4.11 6.26 0.65
CA PHE A 182 -3.51 4.96 0.41
C PHE A 182 -2.10 5.15 -0.13
N SER A 183 -1.16 4.32 0.28
CA SER A 183 0.17 4.29 -0.28
C SER A 183 0.67 2.85 -0.41
N LYS A 184 1.31 2.56 -1.53
CA LYS A 184 2.00 1.30 -1.77
C LYS A 184 3.36 1.58 -2.35
N CYS A 185 4.37 0.91 -1.82
CA CYS A 185 5.73 0.95 -2.31
C CYS A 185 6.24 -0.48 -2.52
N TRP A 186 6.97 -0.71 -3.61
CA TRP A 186 7.68 -1.96 -3.82
C TRP A 186 8.98 -1.71 -4.59
N LEU A 187 9.90 -2.65 -4.43
CA LEU A 187 11.21 -2.63 -5.05
C LEU A 187 11.30 -3.78 -6.04
N ASP A 188 11.90 -3.51 -7.19
CA ASP A 188 12.31 -4.55 -8.14
C ASP A 188 13.66 -4.21 -8.77
N SER A 189 14.12 -5.09 -9.65
CA SER A 189 15.41 -4.96 -10.32
C SER A 189 15.32 -4.39 -11.75
N LYS A 190 14.13 -3.99 -12.24
CA LYS A 190 13.91 -3.60 -13.65
C LYS A 190 12.73 -2.68 -13.94
#